data_AF-A0A9E7D415-F1
#
_entry.id   AF-A0A9E7D415-F1
#
_cell.length_a   1.000
_cell.length_b   1.000
_cell.length_c   1.000
_cell.angle_alpha   90.00
_cell.angle_beta   90.00
_cell.angle_gamma   90.00
#
_symmetry.space_group_name_H-M   'P 1'
#
loop_
_entity.id
_entity.type
_entity.pdbx_description
1 polymer ?
#
loop_
_entity_poly.entity_id
_entity_poly.type
_entity_poly.pdbx_seq_one_letter_code
_entity_poly.pdbx_strand_id
1 'polypeptide(L)'
;MLKLLAPPVILASIAAFFVWHASHGDRGLIAREHRLAEIAAAKSDRDRATAEREAAERRVNAMRGDRLDRDQLEERARAMLNLTTREEIVIPYPPGQRLF
;
A
#
# COMPACT_ATOMS: atom_id res chain seq x y z
N MET A 1 59.30 22.28 36.61
CA MET A 1 58.80 20.93 36.22
C MET A 1 57.29 20.89 35.99
N LEU A 2 56.44 21.43 36.86
CA LEU A 2 54.96 21.33 36.73
C LEU A 2 54.38 21.95 35.43
N LYS A 3 54.96 23.04 34.92
CA LYS A 3 54.53 23.69 33.66
C LYS A 3 54.75 22.83 32.41
N LEU A 4 55.67 21.86 32.46
CA LEU A 4 56.01 21.00 31.32
C LEU A 4 55.02 19.83 31.15
N LEU A 5 54.29 19.49 32.21
CA LEU A 5 53.30 18.41 32.21
C LEU A 5 51.88 18.90 31.88
N ALA A 6 51.63 20.20 31.93
CA ALA A 6 50.33 20.78 31.59
C ALA A 6 49.91 20.53 30.12
N PRO A 7 50.78 20.69 29.10
CA PRO A 7 50.40 20.43 27.71
C PRO A 7 49.94 18.99 27.41
N PRO A 8 50.67 17.92 27.81
CA PRO A 8 50.24 16.56 27.51
C PRO A 8 48.97 16.16 28.28
N VAL A 9 48.77 16.68 29.50
CA VAL A 9 47.54 16.40 30.28
C VAL A 9 46.31 17.06 29.64
N ILE A 10 46.45 18.30 29.14
CA ILE A 10 45.37 18.99 28.42
C ILE A 10 45.05 18.23 27.12
N LEU A 11 46.07 17.82 26.37
CA LEU A 11 45.88 17.06 25.13
C LEU A 11 45.18 15.72 25.39
N ALA A 12 45.60 14.98 26.43
CA ALA A 12 45.00 13.72 26.82
C ALA A 12 43.53 13.89 27.26
N SER A 13 43.22 14.98 27.97
CA SER A 13 41.85 15.31 28.38
C SER A 13 40.95 15.63 27.18
N ILE A 14 41.45 16.37 26.20
CA ILE A 14 40.74 16.66 24.95
C ILE A 14 40.53 15.38 24.15
N ALA A 15 41.55 14.52 24.04
CA ALA A 15 41.41 13.22 23.36
C ALA A 15 40.36 12.32 24.04
N ALA A 16 40.37 12.24 25.37
CA ALA A 16 39.37 11.49 26.14
C ALA A 16 37.95 12.05 25.93
N PHE A 17 37.80 13.38 25.91
CA PHE A 17 36.53 14.04 25.61
C PHE A 17 36.01 13.68 24.21
N PHE A 18 36.88 13.70 23.20
CA PHE A 18 36.52 13.28 21.84
C PHE A 18 36.15 11.80 21.77
N VAL A 19 36.84 10.90 22.47
CA VAL A 19 36.50 9.47 22.52
C VAL A 19 35.15 9.25 23.19
N TRP A 20 34.88 9.94 24.30
CA TRP A 20 33.59 9.89 24.99
C TRP A 20 32.46 10.44 24.10
N HIS A 21 32.66 11.60 23.46
CA HIS A 21 31.65 12.16 22.57
C HIS A 21 31.50 11.41 21.24
N ALA A 22 32.54 10.74 20.74
CA ALA A 22 32.45 9.89 19.56
C ALA A 22 31.67 8.60 19.85
N SER A 23 31.77 8.07 21.09
CA SER A 23 31.01 6.90 21.53
C SER A 23 29.56 7.25 21.90
N HIS A 24 29.31 8.41 22.52
CA HIS A 24 27.97 8.87 22.93
C HIS A 24 27.24 9.73 21.90
N GLY A 25 27.94 10.17 20.84
CA GLY A 25 27.33 10.96 19.78
C GLY A 25 26.41 10.10 18.93
N ASP A 26 25.32 10.70 18.44
CA ASP A 26 24.22 10.18 17.61
C ASP A 26 24.64 9.53 16.25
N ARG A 27 25.95 9.34 16.06
CA ARG A 27 26.64 8.73 14.91
C ARG A 27 27.58 7.58 15.31
N GLY A 28 27.67 7.22 16.59
CA GLY A 28 28.41 6.05 17.06
C GLY A 28 27.81 4.76 16.48
N LEU A 29 28.65 3.74 16.26
CA LEU A 29 28.29 2.48 15.59
C LEU A 29 26.96 1.87 16.07
N ILE A 30 26.66 2.02 17.36
CA ILE A 30 25.47 1.46 18.03
C ILE A 30 24.17 2.17 17.59
N ALA A 31 24.18 3.50 17.45
CA ALA A 31 23.01 4.25 16.98
C ALA A 31 22.69 3.95 15.51
N ARG A 32 23.71 3.57 14.72
CA ARG A 32 23.56 3.20 13.32
C ARG A 32 22.84 1.85 13.18
N GLU A 33 23.16 0.86 14.00
CA GLU A 33 22.49 -0.45 13.97
C GLU A 33 21.02 -0.35 14.35
N HIS A 34 20.69 0.39 15.43
CA HIS A 34 19.30 0.62 15.81
C HIS A 34 18.51 1.34 14.71
N ARG A 35 19.06 2.42 14.12
CA ARG A 35 18.39 3.10 13.01
C ARG A 35 18.26 2.24 11.76
N LEU A 36 19.24 1.39 11.46
CA LEU A 36 19.13 0.45 10.34
C LEU A 36 18.06 -0.62 10.58
N ALA A 37 17.93 -1.10 11.82
CA ALA A 37 16.88 -2.04 12.21
C ALA A 37 15.48 -1.40 12.10
N GLU A 38 15.31 -0.16 12.56
CA GLU A 38 14.06 0.59 12.42
C GLU A 38 13.70 0.84 10.95
N ILE A 39 14.68 1.20 10.12
CA ILE A 39 14.47 1.37 8.67
C ILE A 39 14.07 0.04 8.03
N ALA A 40 14.70 -1.07 8.42
CA ALA A 40 14.36 -2.40 7.90
C ALA A 40 12.94 -2.82 8.30
N ALA A 41 12.55 -2.60 9.56
CA ALA A 41 11.20 -2.86 10.04
C ALA A 41 10.15 -2.02 9.28
N ALA A 42 10.38 -0.70 9.17
CA ALA A 42 9.48 0.19 8.46
C ALA A 42 9.33 -0.16 6.96
N LYS A 43 10.41 -0.62 6.32
CA LYS A 43 10.36 -1.13 4.93
C LYS A 43 9.52 -2.40 4.84
N SER A 44 9.73 -3.35 5.75
CA SER A 44 8.95 -4.59 5.78
C SER A 44 7.45 -4.32 5.94
N ASP A 45 7.08 -3.38 6.82
CA ASP A 45 5.68 -3.00 7.01
C ASP A 45 5.07 -2.35 5.77
N ARG A 46 5.85 -1.47 5.11
CA ARG A 46 5.45 -0.86 3.85
C ARG A 46 5.21 -1.91 2.78
N ASP A 47 6.14 -2.84 2.61
CA ASP A 47 6.07 -3.88 1.57
C ASP A 47 4.86 -4.79 1.80
N ARG A 48 4.58 -5.15 3.06
CA ARG A 48 3.38 -5.91 3.43
C ARG A 48 2.10 -5.15 3.08
N ALA A 49 2.00 -3.89 3.48
CA ALA A 49 0.82 -3.07 3.19
C ALA A 49 0.62 -2.85 1.67
N THR A 50 1.71 -2.69 0.92
CA THR A 50 1.66 -2.62 -0.55
C THR A 50 1.16 -3.92 -1.16
N ALA A 51 1.65 -5.07 -0.71
CA ALA A 51 1.20 -6.37 -1.20
C ALA A 51 -0.30 -6.62 -0.91
N GLU A 52 -0.77 -6.23 0.29
CA GLU A 52 -2.19 -6.29 0.66
C GLU A 52 -3.04 -5.40 -0.26
N ARG A 53 -2.61 -4.16 -0.49
CA ARG A 53 -3.27 -3.23 -1.40
C ARG A 53 -3.35 -3.79 -2.82
N GLU A 54 -2.24 -4.27 -3.37
CA GLU A 54 -2.22 -4.83 -4.72
C GLU A 54 -3.12 -6.07 -4.85
N ALA A 55 -3.16 -6.92 -3.83
CA ALA A 55 -4.06 -8.08 -3.81
C ALA A 55 -5.54 -7.65 -3.79
N ALA A 56 -5.87 -6.61 -3.03
CA ALA A 56 -7.20 -6.01 -3.03
C ALA A 56 -7.54 -5.38 -4.39
N GLU A 57 -6.61 -4.62 -4.98
CA GLU A 57 -6.78 -4.02 -6.31
C GLU A 57 -6.99 -5.07 -7.40
N ARG A 58 -6.25 -6.19 -7.36
CA ARG A 58 -6.48 -7.32 -8.28
C ARG A 58 -7.87 -7.92 -8.11
N ARG A 59 -8.35 -8.09 -6.88
CA ARG A 59 -9.72 -8.60 -6.62
C ARG A 59 -10.79 -7.62 -7.10
N VAL A 60 -10.62 -6.32 -6.82
CA VAL A 60 -11.52 -5.26 -7.29
C VAL A 60 -11.52 -5.18 -8.82
N ASN A 61 -10.35 -5.28 -9.45
CA ASN A 61 -10.23 -5.29 -10.89
C ASN A 61 -10.79 -6.56 -11.53
N ALA A 62 -10.68 -7.73 -10.88
CA ALA A 62 -11.36 -8.95 -11.34
C ALA A 62 -12.89 -8.80 -11.28
N MET A 63 -13.41 -8.24 -10.17
CA MET A 63 -14.85 -7.89 -10.06
C MET A 63 -15.24 -6.78 -11.05
N ARG A 64 -14.30 -5.90 -11.45
CA ARG A 64 -14.54 -4.89 -12.47
C ARG A 64 -14.37 -5.39 -13.91
N GLY A 65 -13.60 -6.44 -14.15
CA GLY A 65 -13.58 -7.15 -15.42
C GLY A 65 -14.92 -7.84 -15.67
N ASP A 66 -15.56 -8.26 -14.58
CA ASP A 66 -16.98 -8.60 -14.52
C ASP A 66 -17.87 -7.38 -14.18
N ARG A 67 -17.47 -6.15 -14.60
CA ARG A 67 -18.42 -5.06 -14.86
C ARG A 67 -19.30 -5.52 -16.02
N LEU A 68 -20.19 -6.47 -15.75
CA LEU A 68 -21.61 -6.22 -15.74
C LEU A 68 -21.93 -4.90 -16.41
N ASP A 69 -21.84 -4.93 -17.74
CA ASP A 69 -22.17 -3.79 -18.56
C ASP A 69 -23.62 -3.44 -18.20
N ARG A 70 -23.88 -2.18 -17.91
CA ARG A 70 -25.21 -1.76 -17.47
C ARG A 70 -26.25 -2.18 -18.52
N ASP A 71 -25.86 -2.15 -19.79
CA ASP A 71 -26.64 -2.61 -20.93
C ASP A 71 -26.90 -4.13 -20.87
N GLN A 72 -25.94 -4.94 -20.43
CA GLN A 72 -26.13 -6.39 -20.26
C GLN A 72 -27.03 -6.76 -19.07
N LEU A 73 -27.05 -5.94 -18.01
CA LEU A 73 -28.04 -6.09 -16.95
C LEU A 73 -29.44 -5.73 -17.42
N GLU A 74 -29.56 -4.67 -18.21
CA GLU A 74 -30.82 -4.21 -18.76
C GLU A 74 -31.40 -5.26 -19.73
N GLU A 75 -30.55 -5.87 -20.56
CA GLU A 75 -30.92 -6.97 -21.46
C GLU A 75 -31.36 -8.23 -20.70
N ARG A 76 -30.63 -8.64 -19.65
CA ARG A 76 -31.03 -9.78 -18.81
C ARG A 76 -32.30 -9.50 -18.00
N ALA A 77 -32.50 -8.28 -17.51
CA ALA A 77 -33.72 -7.89 -16.81
C ALA A 77 -34.93 -7.91 -17.74
N ARG A 78 -34.79 -7.40 -18.97
CA ARG A 78 -35.84 -7.45 -20.00
C ARG A 78 -36.17 -8.90 -20.37
N ALA A 79 -35.16 -9.75 -20.56
CA ALA A 79 -35.33 -11.16 -20.88
C ALA A 79 -35.93 -12.01 -19.75
N MET A 80 -35.61 -11.73 -18.48
CA MET A 80 -36.08 -12.53 -17.34
C MET A 80 -37.42 -12.07 -16.76
N LEU A 81 -37.76 -10.78 -16.89
CA LEU A 81 -38.95 -10.20 -16.23
C LEU A 81 -40.08 -9.83 -17.19
N ASN A 82 -39.95 -10.06 -18.51
CA ASN A 82 -40.90 -9.55 -19.52
C ASN A 82 -41.18 -8.04 -19.34
N LEU A 83 -40.20 -7.28 -18.87
CA LEU A 83 -40.33 -5.84 -18.63
C LEU A 83 -40.24 -5.10 -19.97
N THR A 84 -41.41 -4.76 -20.50
CA THR A 84 -41.58 -3.84 -21.64
C THR A 84 -41.48 -2.39 -21.16
N THR A 85 -40.79 -1.53 -21.89
CA THR A 85 -40.75 -0.08 -21.58
C THR A 85 -42.10 0.56 -21.92
N ARG A 86 -42.48 1.68 -21.27
CA ARG A 86 -43.78 2.34 -21.47
C ARG A 86 -44.05 2.72 -22.95
N GLU A 87 -43.03 2.97 -23.75
CA GLU A 87 -43.14 3.31 -25.18
C GLU A 87 -43.16 2.11 -26.14
N GLU A 88 -43.19 0.86 -25.65
CA GLU A 88 -43.03 -0.33 -26.50
C GLU A 88 -44.37 -1.06 -26.73
N ILE A 89 -44.63 -1.48 -27.97
CA ILE A 89 -45.91 -2.04 -28.42
C ILE A 89 -45.83 -3.57 -28.40
N VAL A 90 -46.60 -4.20 -27.51
CA VAL A 90 -46.76 -5.67 -27.47
C VAL A 90 -47.87 -6.09 -28.43
N ILE A 91 -47.53 -6.89 -29.45
CA ILE A 91 -48.50 -7.49 -30.38
C ILE A 91 -48.76 -8.94 -29.95
N PRO A 92 -49.90 -9.26 -29.31
CA PRO A 92 -50.25 -10.64 -28.99
C PRO A 92 -50.59 -11.41 -30.26
N TYR A 93 -50.04 -12.62 -30.40
CA TYR A 93 -50.37 -13.48 -31.54
C TYR A 93 -51.80 -14.00 -31.46
N PRO A 94 -52.50 -14.12 -32.60
CA PRO A 94 -53.79 -14.80 -32.66
C PRO A 94 -53.62 -16.29 -32.31
N PRO A 95 -54.66 -16.91 -31.72
CA PRO A 95 -54.60 -18.31 -31.31
C PRO A 95 -54.28 -19.20 -32.53
N GLY A 96 -53.13 -19.90 -32.48
CA GLY A 96 -52.72 -20.86 -33.50
C GLY A 96 -51.48 -20.49 -34.32
N GLN A 97 -50.85 -19.32 -34.12
CA GLN A 97 -49.56 -19.01 -34.73
C GLN A 97 -48.46 -18.82 -33.67
N ARG A 98 -47.43 -19.66 -33.75
CA ARG A 98 -46.16 -19.51 -33.03
C ARG A 98 -45.06 -19.35 -34.08
N LEU A 99 -44.09 -18.47 -33.84
CA LEU A 99 -42.83 -18.52 -34.57
C LEU A 99 -42.04 -19.69 -33.96
N PHE A 100 -41.85 -20.73 -34.76
CA PHE A 100 -41.34 -22.08 -34.45
C PHE A 100 -42.39 -23.07 -33.92
#